data_AF-A0A380DI91-F1
#
_entry.id   AF-A0A380DI91-F1
#
_cell.length_a   1.000
_cell.length_b   1.000
_cell.length_c   1.000
_cell.angle_alpha   90.00
_cell.angle_beta   90.00
_cell.angle_gamma   90.00
#
_symmetry.space_group_name_H-M   'P 1'
#
loop_
_entity.id
_entity.type
_entity.pdbx_description
1 polymer ?
#
loop_
_entity_poly.entity_id
_entity_poly.type
_entity_poly.pdbx_seq_one_letter_code
_entity_poly.pdbx_strand_id
1 'polypeptide(L)'
;MSDSEKEILKRIKDNPFISQRELAEAIGLSRPSVANIISGLIQKEYVMGKAYVLNEDYPIVCIGAANVDRKFYVHKDLVAETSNPVTSTRSIVA
;
A
#
# COMPACT_ATOMS: atom_id res chain seq x y z
N MET A 1 4.66 -0.83 15.27
CA MET A 1 6.11 -1.05 15.46
C MET A 1 6.56 -0.39 16.75
N SER A 2 7.32 -1.09 17.58
CA SER A 2 7.99 -0.50 18.76
C SER A 2 9.11 0.46 18.35
N ASP A 3 9.61 1.28 19.28
CA ASP A 3 10.68 2.22 18.95
C ASP A 3 12.01 1.51 18.64
N SER A 4 12.29 0.37 19.29
CA SER A 4 13.42 -0.50 18.93
C SER A 4 13.28 -1.11 17.53
N GLU A 5 12.07 -1.52 17.14
CA GLU A 5 11.80 -2.02 15.78
C GLU A 5 12.07 -0.94 14.73
N LYS A 6 11.65 0.31 14.98
CA LYS A 6 11.86 1.44 14.06
C LYS A 6 13.35 1.78 13.91
N GLU A 7 14.08 1.81 15.02
CA GLU A 7 15.50 2.13 15.03
C GLU A 7 16.33 1.05 14.31
N ILE A 8 16.02 -0.23 14.53
CA ILE A 8 16.64 -1.34 13.78
C ILE A 8 16.37 -1.19 12.30
N LEU A 9 15.12 -0.93 11.90
CA LEU A 9 14.75 -0.76 10.50
C LEU A 9 15.49 0.41 9.84
N LYS A 10 15.63 1.54 10.56
CA LYS A 10 16.36 2.72 10.07
C LYS A 10 17.83 2.41 9.82
N ARG A 11 18.50 1.74 10.76
CA ARG A 11 19.92 1.37 10.60
C ARG A 11 20.16 0.37 9.50
N ILE A 12 19.24 -0.58 9.32
CA ILE A 12 19.26 -1.51 8.19
C ILE A 12 19.04 -0.74 6.87
N LYS A 13 18.18 0.29 6.85
CA LYS A 13 18.00 1.20 5.68
C LYS A 13 19.26 1.94 5.32
N ASP A 14 19.96 2.47 6.32
CA ASP A 14 21.18 3.23 6.10
C ASP A 14 22.37 2.31 5.72
N ASN A 15 22.40 1.08 6.23
CA ASN A 15 23.42 0.09 5.90
C ASN A 15 22.83 -1.35 5.88
N PRO A 16 22.38 -1.85 4.71
CA PRO A 16 21.82 -3.20 4.58
C PRO A 16 22.80 -4.34 4.91
N PHE A 17 24.10 -4.07 5.00
CA PHE A 17 25.12 -5.07 5.33
C PHE A 17 25.51 -5.05 6.82
N ILE A 18 24.85 -4.24 7.65
CA ILE A 18 25.13 -4.15 9.09
C ILE A 18 24.90 -5.51 9.78
N SER A 19 25.84 -5.91 10.63
CA SER A 19 25.71 -7.16 11.37
C SER A 19 24.74 -7.03 12.55
N GLN A 20 24.16 -8.15 12.99
CA GLN A 20 23.30 -8.18 14.21
C GLN A 20 24.06 -7.72 15.46
N ARG A 21 25.39 -7.90 15.47
CA ARG A 21 26.23 -7.53 16.60
C ARG A 21 26.43 -6.02 16.67
N GLU A 22 26.69 -5.39 15.52
CA GLU A 22 26.78 -3.92 15.42
C GLU A 22 25.45 -3.25 15.72
N LEU A 23 24.32 -3.82 15.26
CA LEU A 23 22.98 -3.36 15.64
C LEU A 23 22.75 -3.44 17.15
N ALA A 24 23.13 -4.57 17.76
CA ALA A 24 23.01 -4.78 19.20
C ALA A 24 23.83 -3.75 20.01
N GLU A 25 25.08 -3.53 19.63
CA GLU A 25 25.96 -2.52 20.24
C GLU A 25 25.39 -1.11 20.09
N ALA A 26 24.89 -0.78 18.90
CA ALA A 26 24.38 0.56 18.60
C ALA A 26 23.07 0.91 19.32
N ILE A 27 22.22 -0.07 19.62
CA ILE A 27 20.89 0.13 20.22
C ILE A 27 20.92 -0.23 21.72
N GLY A 28 22.03 -0.76 22.23
CA GLY A 28 22.16 -1.17 23.63
C GLY A 28 21.34 -2.43 23.96
N LEU A 29 21.11 -3.30 22.97
CA LEU A 29 20.36 -4.55 23.14
C LEU A 29 21.30 -5.76 23.07
N SER A 30 20.85 -6.90 23.57
CA SER A 30 21.58 -8.16 23.38
C SER A 30 21.45 -8.64 21.92
N ARG A 31 22.47 -9.33 21.40
CA ARG A 31 22.41 -9.95 20.06
C ARG A 31 21.16 -10.86 19.89
N PRO A 32 20.79 -11.74 20.84
CA PRO A 32 19.55 -12.52 20.75
C PRO A 32 18.29 -11.67 20.68
N SER A 33 18.22 -10.56 21.45
CA SER A 33 17.07 -9.64 21.40
C SER A 33 16.91 -9.01 20.02
N VAL A 34 18.02 -8.55 19.42
CA VAL A 34 18.03 -8.02 18.06
C VAL A 34 17.62 -9.08 17.04
N ALA A 35 18.13 -10.30 17.16
CA ALA A 35 17.75 -11.41 16.27
C ALA A 35 16.24 -11.73 16.34
N ASN A 36 15.65 -11.71 17.53
CA ASN A 36 14.20 -11.88 17.70
C ASN A 36 13.41 -10.74 17.05
N ILE A 37 13.85 -9.48 17.22
CA ILE A 37 13.19 -8.34 16.59
C ILE A 37 13.25 -8.43 15.07
N ILE A 38 14.42 -8.75 14.51
CA ILE A 38 14.61 -8.95 13.07
C ILE A 38 13.70 -10.07 12.55
N SER A 39 13.61 -11.20 13.27
CA SER A 39 12.70 -12.30 12.90
C SER A 39 11.24 -11.83 12.82
N GLY A 40 10.81 -11.00 13.79
CA GLY A 40 9.49 -10.37 13.76
C GLY A 40 9.29 -9.39 12.60
N LEU A 41 10.32 -8.62 12.23
CA LEU A 41 10.27 -7.72 11.07
C LEU A 41 10.19 -8.49 9.74
N ILE A 42 10.86 -9.64 9.62
CA ILE A 42 10.77 -10.53 8.46
C ILE A 42 9.37 -11.13 8.34
N GLN A 43 8.79 -11.63 9.45
CA GLN A 43 7.42 -12.17 9.46
C GLN A 43 6.37 -11.12 9.05
N LYS A 44 6.63 -9.85 9.35
CA LYS A 44 5.79 -8.73 8.99
C LYS A 44 6.12 -8.14 7.59
N GLU A 45 7.00 -8.79 6.83
CA GLU A 45 7.41 -8.41 5.47
C GLU A 45 8.13 -7.03 5.36
N TYR A 46 8.65 -6.49 6.47
CA TYR A 46 9.43 -5.25 6.46
C TYR A 46 10.90 -5.45 6.03
N VAL A 47 11.41 -6.68 6.10
CA VAL A 47 12.80 -7.04 5.78
C VAL A 47 12.84 -8.36 5.01
N MET A 48 13.52 -8.40 3.86
CA MET A 48 13.66 -9.61 3.05
C MET A 48 14.98 -10.33 3.34
N GLY A 49 14.89 -11.46 4.04
CA GLY A 49 15.96 -12.45 4.14
C GLY A 49 17.25 -12.01 4.86
N LYS A 50 18.33 -12.78 4.67
CA LYS A 50 19.61 -12.69 5.42
C LYS A 50 20.51 -11.52 5.02
N ALA A 51 20.25 -10.86 3.90
CA ALA A 51 21.01 -9.69 3.44
C ALA A 51 20.32 -8.37 3.80
N TYR A 52 19.27 -8.43 4.64
CA TYR A 52 18.46 -7.29 5.05
C TYR A 52 18.04 -6.37 3.88
N VAL A 53 17.78 -6.98 2.72
CA VAL A 53 17.28 -6.24 1.56
C VAL A 53 15.92 -5.72 1.96
N LEU A 54 15.79 -4.41 1.99
CA LEU A 54 14.55 -3.78 2.38
C LEU A 54 13.60 -3.86 1.21
N ASN A 55 12.33 -4.14 1.52
CA ASN A 55 11.30 -4.08 0.52
C ASN A 55 11.15 -2.61 0.09
N GLU A 56 11.57 -2.29 -1.14
CA GLU A 56 11.24 -1.00 -1.77
C GLU A 56 9.79 -0.93 -2.21
N ASP A 57 9.00 -2.01 -2.00
CA ASP A 57 7.57 -2.01 -2.24
C ASP A 57 6.87 -1.12 -1.21
N TYR A 58 6.84 0.18 -1.51
CA TYR A 58 5.84 1.09 -1.00
C TYR A 58 4.45 0.49 -1.27
N PRO A 59 3.50 0.60 -0.32
CA PRO A 59 2.14 0.16 -0.59
C PRO A 59 1.59 0.93 -1.81
N ILE A 60 1.39 0.22 -2.91
CA ILE A 60 0.76 0.77 -4.12
C ILE A 60 -0.72 0.89 -3.83
N VAL A 61 -1.23 2.13 -3.76
CA VAL A 61 -2.66 2.41 -3.67
C VAL A 61 -3.20 2.61 -5.09
N CYS A 62 -3.92 1.61 -5.60
CA CYS A 62 -4.70 1.79 -6.82
C CYS A 62 -5.95 2.61 -6.53
N ILE A 63 -6.05 3.80 -7.12
CA ILE A 63 -7.27 4.60 -7.15
C ILE A 63 -7.93 4.36 -8.51
N GLY A 64 -8.96 3.52 -8.56
CA GLY A 64 -9.78 3.33 -9.75
C GLY A 64 -10.80 4.46 -9.92
N ALA A 65 -11.11 4.83 -11.17
CA ALA A 65 -12.17 5.77 -11.50
C ALA A 65 -13.20 5.07 -12.38
N ALA A 66 -14.48 5.16 -12.01
CA ALA A 66 -15.58 4.63 -12.81
C ALA A 66 -16.34 5.78 -13.49
N ASN A 67 -16.70 5.62 -14.76
CA ASN A 67 -17.56 6.57 -15.47
C ASN A 67 -18.97 6.00 -15.63
N VAL A 68 -19.99 6.84 -15.39
CA VAL A 68 -21.40 6.50 -15.56
C VAL A 68 -22.01 7.40 -16.63
N ASP A 69 -22.28 6.82 -17.80
CA ASP A 69 -22.92 7.52 -18.90
C ASP A 69 -24.42 7.20 -18.94
N ARG A 70 -25.25 8.26 -19.04
CA ARG A 70 -26.69 8.15 -19.27
C ARG A 70 -27.03 8.81 -20.60
N LYS A 71 -27.58 8.04 -21.53
CA LYS A 71 -28.05 8.54 -22.84
C LYS A 71 -29.57 8.48 -22.89
N PHE A 72 -30.18 9.51 -23.45
CA PHE A 72 -31.61 9.62 -23.65
C PHE A 72 -31.91 9.69 -25.15
N TYR A 73 -32.82 8.85 -25.60
CA TYR A 73 -33.29 8.82 -26.99
C TYR A 73 -34.73 9.29 -27.03
N VAL A 74 -34.97 10.30 -27.86
CA VAL A 74 -36.27 10.92 -28.07
C VAL A 74 -36.80 10.43 -29.41
N HIS A 75 -37.94 9.73 -29.40
CA HIS A 75 -38.51 9.10 -30.61
C HIS A 75 -39.69 9.88 -31.21
N LYS A 76 -40.11 10.98 -30.56
CA LYS A 76 -41.21 11.88 -30.96
C LYS A 76 -40.83 13.32 -30.64
N ASP A 77 -41.64 14.30 -31.02
CA ASP A 77 -41.36 15.70 -30.67
C ASP A 77 -41.16 15.89 -29.15
N LEU A 78 -40.16 16.70 -28.81
CA LEU A 78 -39.84 17.03 -27.43
C LEU A 78 -40.94 17.94 -26.87
N VAL A 79 -41.66 17.46 -25.86
CA VAL A 79 -42.69 18.26 -25.17
C VAL A 79 -42.04 18.91 -23.94
N ALA A 80 -42.15 20.24 -23.85
CA ALA A 80 -41.68 20.96 -22.68
C ALA A 80 -42.36 20.43 -21.40
N GLU A 81 -41.64 20.47 -20.28
CA GLU A 81 -42.15 20.08 -18.94
C GLU A 81 -42.39 18.56 -18.74
N THR A 82 -42.07 17.69 -19.70
CA THR A 82 -42.19 16.23 -19.53
C THR A 82 -41.04 15.45 -20.16
N SER A 83 -40.63 14.35 -19.50
CA SER A 83 -39.64 13.39 -20.00
C SER A 83 -40.27 12.21 -20.74
N ASN A 84 -41.55 12.29 -21.10
CA ASN A 84 -42.28 11.25 -21.83
C ASN A 84 -42.58 11.72 -23.27
N PRO A 85 -42.38 10.91 -24.32
CA PRO A 85 -41.89 9.53 -24.35
C PRO A 85 -40.40 9.45 -24.70
N VAL A 86 -39.56 9.38 -23.67
CA VAL A 86 -38.10 9.23 -23.81
C VAL A 86 -37.66 7.85 -23.30
N THR A 87 -36.74 7.21 -24.02
CA THR A 87 -36.08 5.98 -23.58
C THR A 87 -34.68 6.29 -23.06
N SER A 88 -34.31 5.77 -21.88
CA SER A 88 -32.98 5.98 -21.28
C SER A 88 -32.17 4.69 -21.24
N THR A 89 -30.88 4.78 -21.59
CA THR A 89 -29.91 3.68 -21.44
C THR A 89 -28.78 4.12 -20.51
N ARG A 90 -28.30 3.21 -19.66
CA ARG A 90 -27.19 3.42 -18.73
C ARG A 90 -26.07 2.43 -19.01
N SER A 91 -24.84 2.93 -19.11
CA SER A 91 -23.62 2.12 -19.16
C SER A 91 -22.69 2.51 -18.01
N ILE A 92 -22.05 1.51 -17.41
CA ILE A 92 -21.06 1.68 -16.35
C ILE A 92 -19.76 1.07 -16.87
N VAL A 93 -18.69 1.86 -16.85
CA VAL A 93 -17.33 1.39 -17.19
C VAL A 93 -16.48 1.53 -15.94
N ALA A 94 -15.84 0.44 -15.54
CA ALA A 94 -14.97 0.32 -14.37
C ALA A 94 -13.52 0.09 -14.82
#